data_AF-A0A3M3ZZ22-F1
#
_entry.id   AF-A0A3M3ZZ22-F1
#
_cell.length_a   1.000
_cell.length_b   1.000
_cell.length_c   1.000
_cell.angle_alpha   90.00
_cell.angle_beta   90.00
_cell.angle_gamma   90.00
#
_symmetry.space_group_name_H-M   'P 1'
#
loop_
_entity.id
_entity.type
_entity.pdbx_description
1 polymer ?
#
loop_
_entity_poly.entity_id
_entity_poly.type
_entity_poly.pdbx_seq_one_letter_code
_entity_poly.pdbx_strand_id
1 'polypeptide(L)' 'MEQTTTTINDLFAQLALDSDDESIEAFIASHPLPDDVKLIDADFWTPRQADFLKEQLHEDAEWAMVVDDLNVRLHKKPE' A
#
# COMPACT_ATOMS: atom_id res chain seq x y z
N MET A 1 -18.38 18.13 7.72
CA MET A 1 -17.26 17.21 7.92
C MET A 1 -16.84 16.75 6.54
N GLU A 2 -15.91 17.45 5.89
CA GLU A 2 -15.25 16.92 4.69
C GLU A 2 -14.39 15.74 5.16
N GLN A 3 -14.90 14.53 4.96
CA GLN A 3 -14.10 13.32 5.15
C GLN A 3 -13.07 13.35 4.03
N THR A 4 -11.83 13.68 4.35
CA THR A 4 -10.69 13.50 3.44
C THR A 4 -10.55 12.00 3.23
N THR A 5 -11.26 11.47 2.22
CA THR A 5 -11.13 10.09 1.77
C THR A 5 -9.73 9.92 1.21
N THR A 6 -8.80 9.44 2.03
CA THR A 6 -7.46 9.07 1.58
C THR A 6 -7.61 7.94 0.57
N THR A 7 -6.98 8.10 -0.58
CA THR A 7 -7.06 7.13 -1.69
C THR A 7 -5.75 6.36 -1.83
N ILE A 8 -5.76 5.26 -2.59
CA ILE A 8 -4.53 4.53 -2.91
C ILE A 8 -3.55 5.39 -3.73
N ASN A 9 -4.06 6.34 -4.51
CA ASN A 9 -3.25 7.31 -5.24
C ASN A 9 -2.52 8.24 -4.27
N ASP A 10 -3.21 8.77 -3.24
CA ASP A 10 -2.55 9.51 -2.14
C ASP A 10 -1.51 8.66 -1.42
N LEU A 11 -1.82 7.37 -1.18
CA LEU A 11 -0.87 6.42 -0.60
C LEU A 11 0.44 6.38 -1.37
N PHE A 12 0.37 6.15 -2.68
CA PHE A 12 1.53 6.09 -3.54
C PHE A 12 2.27 7.42 -3.61
N ALA A 13 1.55 8.55 -3.68
CA ALA A 13 2.16 9.87 -3.70
C ALA A 13 3.01 10.14 -2.43
N GLN A 14 2.54 9.73 -1.25
CA GLN A 14 3.28 9.87 0.00
C GLN A 14 4.47 8.91 0.12
N LEU A 15 4.35 7.74 -0.47
CA LEU A 15 5.45 6.79 -0.62
C LEU A 15 6.46 7.23 -1.69
N ALA A 16 6.23 8.37 -2.36
CA ALA A 16 7.02 8.88 -3.49
C ALA A 16 7.08 7.88 -4.65
N LEU A 17 5.96 7.21 -4.91
CA LEU A 17 5.71 6.35 -6.06
C LEU A 17 4.74 7.02 -7.04
N ASP A 18 4.69 6.50 -8.26
CA ASP A 18 3.71 6.90 -9.25
C ASP A 18 2.29 6.62 -8.75
N SER A 19 1.50 7.69 -8.63
CA SER A 19 0.15 7.67 -8.05
C SER A 19 -0.95 7.58 -9.11
N ASP A 20 -0.60 7.33 -10.36
CA ASP A 20 -1.56 7.09 -11.44
C ASP A 20 -2.14 5.66 -11.34
N ASP A 21 -3.41 5.50 -11.67
CA ASP A 21 -4.12 4.21 -11.57
C ASP A 21 -3.38 3.09 -12.33
N GLU A 22 -2.94 3.37 -13.56
CA GLU A 22 -2.21 2.43 -14.41
C GLU A 22 -0.88 1.99 -13.77
N SER A 23 -0.15 2.92 -13.16
CA SER A 23 1.12 2.66 -12.47
C SER A 23 0.91 1.83 -11.20
N ILE A 24 -0.16 2.09 -10.45
CA ILE A 24 -0.51 1.33 -9.24
C ILE A 24 -0.86 -0.11 -9.60
N GLU A 25 -1.71 -0.31 -10.63
CA GLU A 25 -2.05 -1.66 -11.10
C GLU A 25 -0.81 -2.41 -11.61
N ALA A 26 0.04 -1.74 -12.39
CA ALA A 26 1.29 -2.31 -12.87
C ALA A 26 2.25 -2.68 -11.71
N PHE A 27 2.35 -1.83 -10.69
CA PHE A 27 3.16 -2.09 -9.50
C PHE A 27 2.66 -3.33 -8.76
N ILE A 28 1.35 -3.41 -8.49
CA ILE A 28 0.75 -4.54 -7.80
C ILE A 28 0.95 -5.84 -8.59
N ALA A 29 0.76 -5.80 -9.92
CA ALA A 29 0.97 -6.96 -10.78
C ALA A 29 2.45 -7.39 -10.86
N SER A 30 3.38 -6.44 -10.80
CA SER A 30 4.83 -6.70 -10.88
C SER A 30 5.45 -7.08 -9.52
N HIS A 31 4.80 -6.74 -8.41
CA HIS A 31 5.30 -6.94 -7.04
C HIS A 31 4.36 -7.79 -6.19
N PRO A 32 3.99 -9.02 -6.61
CA PRO A 32 3.14 -9.88 -5.81
C PRO A 32 3.82 -10.26 -4.49
N LEU A 33 3.06 -10.20 -3.40
CA LEU A 33 3.50 -10.59 -2.07
C LEU A 33 3.04 -12.02 -1.75
N PRO A 34 3.91 -12.90 -1.23
CA PRO A 34 3.50 -14.19 -0.69
C PRO A 34 2.63 -14.00 0.56
N ASP A 35 1.62 -14.87 0.76
CA ASP A 35 0.71 -14.88 1.93
C ASP A 35 1.42 -14.86 3.30
N ASP A 36 2.66 -15.37 3.36
CA ASP A 36 3.46 -15.45 4.58
C ASP A 36 4.27 -14.16 4.86
N VAL A 37 4.33 -13.22 3.91
CA VAL A 37 5.14 -12.00 3.98
C VAL A 37 4.26 -10.79 4.23
N LYS A 38 4.50 -10.04 5.29
CA LYS A 38 3.72 -8.82 5.57
C LYS A 38 4.03 -7.71 4.57
N LEU A 39 3.06 -6.83 4.32
CA LEU A 39 3.27 -5.63 3.48
C LEU A 39 4.53 -4.86 3.86
N ILE A 40 4.75 -4.61 5.15
CA ILE A 40 5.89 -3.83 5.67
C ILE A 40 7.22 -4.56 5.60
N ASP A 41 7.20 -5.89 5.46
CA ASP A 41 8.40 -6.74 5.35
C ASP A 41 8.77 -6.97 3.88
N ALA A 42 8.05 -6.37 2.93
CA ALA A 42 8.36 -6.52 1.52
C ALA A 42 9.68 -5.86 1.13
N ASP A 43 10.52 -6.59 0.40
CA ASP A 43 11.87 -6.15 0.01
C ASP A 43 11.86 -4.98 -1.00
N PHE A 44 10.73 -4.74 -1.67
CA PHE A 44 10.57 -3.61 -2.58
C PHE A 44 10.31 -2.26 -1.88
N TRP A 45 10.05 -2.27 -0.56
CA TRP A 45 9.95 -1.03 0.21
C TRP A 45 11.31 -0.60 0.74
N THR A 46 11.55 0.71 0.67
CA THR A 46 12.64 1.31 1.42
C THR A 46 12.32 1.31 2.93
N PRO A 47 13.32 1.38 3.82
CA PRO A 47 13.10 1.41 5.27
C PRO A 47 12.12 2.51 5.71
N ARG A 48 12.12 3.67 5.02
CA ARG A 48 11.21 4.78 5.30
C ARG A 48 9.78 4.50 4.88
N GLN A 49 9.57 3.86 3.72
CA GLN A 49 8.24 3.48 3.24
C GLN A 49 7.64 2.40 4.13
N ALA A 50 8.45 1.39 4.49
CA ALA A 50 8.04 0.32 5.40
C ALA A 50 7.64 0.87 6.78
N ASP A 51 8.41 1.81 7.33
CA ASP A 51 8.10 2.43 8.63
C ASP A 51 6.78 3.21 8.58
N PHE A 52 6.57 4.01 7.52
CA PHE A 52 5.30 4.71 7.30
C PHE A 52 4.12 3.73 7.18
N LEU A 53 4.24 2.70 6.33
CA LEU A 53 3.20 1.68 6.16
C LEU A 53 2.90 0.95 7.48
N LYS A 54 3.92 0.73 8.31
CA LYS A 54 3.79 0.12 9.64
C LYS A 54 3.00 1.01 10.60
N GLU A 55 3.22 2.32 10.58
CA GLU A 55 2.41 3.27 11.35
C GLU A 55 0.96 3.27 10.86
N GLN A 56 0.75 3.22 9.54
CA GLN A 56 -0.58 3.24 8.93
C GLN A 56 -1.35 1.92 9.06
N LEU A 57 -0.69 0.79 9.34
CA LEU A 57 -1.34 -0.50 9.61
C LEU A 57 -2.14 -0.53 10.93
N HIS A 58 -1.98 0.47 11.79
CA HIS A 58 -2.80 0.60 13.00
C HIS A 58 -4.24 0.95 12.65
N GLU A 59 -5.23 0.29 13.27
CA GLU A 59 -6.67 0.50 13.00
C GLU A 59 -7.15 1.94 13.21
N ASP A 60 -6.42 2.74 14.00
CA ASP A 60 -6.72 4.16 14.29
C ASP A 60 -6.01 5.12 13.32
N ALA A 61 -5.18 4.61 12.41
CA ALA A 61 -4.45 5.42 11.47
C ALA A 61 -5.36 5.92 10.34
N GLU A 62 -5.08 7.14 9.87
CA GLU A 62 -5.88 7.79 8.84
C GLU A 62 -5.93 6.93 7.56
N TRP A 63 -4.85 6.22 7.24
CA TRP A 63 -4.69 5.49 5.98
C TRP A 63 -4.88 3.98 6.14
N ALA A 64 -5.34 3.52 7.30
CA ALA A 64 -5.45 2.10 7.62
C ALA A 64 -6.25 1.31 6.58
N MET A 65 -7.38 1.84 6.14
CA MET A 65 -8.22 1.21 5.12
C MET A 65 -7.51 1.08 3.76
N VAL A 66 -6.75 2.11 3.37
CA VAL A 66 -6.04 2.13 2.08
C VAL A 66 -4.84 1.19 2.10
N VAL A 67 -4.13 1.15 3.21
CA VAL A 67 -2.99 0.25 3.41
C VAL A 67 -3.44 -1.20 3.49
N ASP A 68 -4.58 -1.48 4.12
CA ASP A 68 -5.20 -2.80 4.11
C ASP A 68 -5.61 -3.24 2.70
N ASP A 69 -6.26 -2.35 1.92
CA ASP A 69 -6.59 -2.63 0.51
C ASP A 69 -5.35 -2.95 -0.32
N LEU A 70 -4.30 -2.13 -0.22
CA LEU A 70 -3.02 -2.38 -0.89
C LEU A 70 -2.42 -3.73 -0.48
N ASN A 71 -2.44 -4.05 0.82
CA ASN A 71 -1.97 -5.33 1.34
C ASN A 71 -2.73 -6.49 0.68
N VAL A 72 -4.06 -6.44 0.66
CA VAL A 72 -4.89 -7.49 0.02
C VAL A 72 -4.59 -7.60 -1.47
N ARG A 73 -4.47 -6.48 -2.18
CA ARG A 73 -4.20 -6.47 -3.63
C ARG A 73 -2.84 -7.08 -3.97
N LEU A 74 -1.81 -6.83 -3.17
CA LEU A 74 -0.47 -7.41 -3.39
C LEU A 74 -0.43 -8.91 -3.06
N HIS A 75 -1.21 -9.37 -2.09
CA HIS A 75 -1.31 -10.80 -1.74
C HIS A 75 -2.20 -11.61 -2.69
N LYS A 76 -3.12 -10.93 -3.38
CA LYS A 76 -4.02 -11.59 -4.32
C LYS A 76 -3.22 -12.07 -5.52
N LYS A 77 -3.04 -13.38 -5.62
CA LYS A 77 -2.47 -14.00 -6.84
C LYS A 77 -3.37 -13.67 -8.03
N PRO A 78 -2.83 -13.23 -9.18
CA PRO A 78 -3.58 -13.28 -10.41
C PRO A 78 -3.95 -14.76 -10.67
N GLU A 79 -5.25 -15.03 -10.79
CA GLU A 79 -5.77 -16.36 -11.16
C GLU A 79 -5.34 -16.76 -12.58
#